data_AF-A0A3M8ER15-F1
#
_entry.id   AF-A0A3M8ER15-F1
#
_cell.length_a   1.000
_cell.length_b   1.000
_cell.length_c   1.000
_cell.angle_alpha   90.00
_cell.angle_beta   90.00
_cell.angle_gamma   90.00
#
_symmetry.space_group_name_H-M   'P 1'
#
loop_
_entity.id
_entity.type
_entity.pdbx_description
1 polymer ?
#
loop_
_entity_poly.entity_id
_entity_poly.type
_entity_poly.pdbx_seq_one_letter_code
_entity_poly.pdbx_strand_id
1 'polypeptide(L)'
;MKLRDLQQTIQNSCFKGKIILLLGARQVGKTTLLKEVISQIDIPSIWLNVDEADILQAFETATTSTQLLQLIGKNNKLVVIDEAQQITGCKCRGS
;
A
#
# COMPACT_ATOMS: atom_id res chain seq x y z
N MET A 1 21.32 6.77 -1.20
CA MET A 1 20.45 6.11 -2.18
C MET A 1 19.50 7.18 -2.72
N LYS A 2 19.56 7.52 -4.01
CA LYS A 2 18.78 8.65 -4.56
C LYS A 2 17.31 8.22 -4.72
N LEU A 3 16.39 9.10 -4.35
CA LEU A 3 14.93 8.90 -4.48
C LEU A 3 14.49 8.43 -5.89
N ARG A 4 15.19 8.91 -6.94
CA ARG A 4 14.93 8.54 -8.35
C ARG A 4 15.15 7.05 -8.65
N ASP A 5 16.16 6.42 -8.04
CA ASP A 5 16.46 5.01 -8.30
C ASP A 5 15.39 4.10 -7.66
N LEU A 6 14.93 4.48 -6.46
CA LEU A 6 13.86 3.78 -5.77
C LEU A 6 12.52 3.95 -6.51
N GLN A 7 12.24 5.15 -7.00
CA GLN A 7 11.06 5.43 -7.82
C GLN A 7 11.02 4.57 -9.09
N GLN A 8 12.12 4.54 -9.86
CA GLN A 8 12.20 3.73 -11.07
C GLN A 8 12.03 2.24 -10.75
N THR A 9 12.59 1.79 -9.62
CA THR A 9 12.45 0.41 -9.16
C THR A 9 11.01 0.06 -8.80
N ILE A 10 10.30 0.96 -8.09
CA ILE A 10 8.88 0.79 -7.73
C ILE A 10 8.04 0.75 -9.01
N GLN A 11 8.20 1.72 -9.91
CA GLN A 11 7.46 1.77 -11.19
C GLN A 11 7.70 0.50 -12.03
N ASN A 12 8.95 0.05 -12.13
CA ASN A 12 9.31 -1.17 -12.87
C ASN A 12 8.81 -2.46 -12.20
N SER A 13 8.48 -2.42 -10.91
CA SER A 13 7.98 -3.57 -10.15
C SER A 13 6.45 -3.59 -10.06
N CYS A 14 5.80 -2.43 -10.19
CA CYS A 14 4.35 -2.30 -10.26
C CYS A 14 3.80 -3.09 -11.45
N PHE A 15 2.57 -3.58 -11.32
CA PHE A 15 1.81 -4.29 -12.37
C PHE A 15 2.37 -5.62 -12.87
N LYS A 16 3.43 -6.15 -12.26
CA LYS A 16 3.95 -7.51 -12.54
C LYS A 16 3.23 -8.60 -11.76
N GLY A 17 2.06 -8.30 -11.18
CA GLY A 17 1.35 -9.19 -10.25
C GLY A 17 2.10 -9.44 -8.94
N LYS A 18 3.09 -8.60 -8.61
CA LYS A 18 3.90 -8.71 -7.40
C LYS A 18 3.47 -7.69 -6.35
N ILE A 19 3.47 -8.11 -5.10
CA ILE A 19 3.28 -7.22 -3.94
C ILE A 19 4.59 -6.47 -3.70
N ILE A 20 4.51 -5.15 -3.59
CA ILE A 20 5.65 -4.30 -3.22
C ILE A 20 5.48 -3.92 -1.76
N LEU A 21 6.43 -4.33 -0.92
CA LEU A 21 6.45 -3.99 0.50
C LEU A 21 7.55 -2.97 0.76
N LEU A 22 7.17 -1.77 1.20
CA LEU A 22 8.11 -0.70 1.52
C LEU A 22 8.37 -0.66 3.04
N LEU A 23 9.42 -1.34 3.49
CA LEU A 23 9.82 -1.35 4.90
C LEU A 23 10.81 -0.22 5.21
N GLY A 24 10.67 0.42 6.38
CA GLY A 24 11.75 1.19 6.98
C GLY A 24 11.32 2.06 8.16
N ALA A 25 12.26 2.77 8.78
CA ALA A 25 12.03 3.59 9.96
C ALA A 25 10.96 4.69 9.79
N ARG A 26 10.24 5.03 10.87
CA ARG A 26 9.31 6.18 10.91
C ARG A 26 10.05 7.49 10.56
N GLN A 27 9.32 8.49 10.04
CA GLN A 27 9.82 9.85 9.74
C GLN A 27 10.89 10.00 8.65
N VAL A 28 11.12 9.01 7.80
CA VAL A 28 12.08 9.13 6.67
C VAL A 28 11.45 9.61 5.35
N GLY A 29 10.18 10.03 5.36
CA GLY A 29 9.49 10.54 4.15
C GLY A 29 8.98 9.48 3.17
N LYS A 30 8.80 8.22 3.62
CA LYS A 30 8.27 7.13 2.77
C LYS A 30 6.89 7.42 2.19
N THR A 31 5.96 7.88 3.03
CA THR A 31 4.61 8.26 2.60
C THR A 31 4.64 9.34 1.53
N THR A 32 5.48 10.37 1.72
CA THR A 32 5.66 11.45 0.75
C THR A 32 6.20 10.92 -0.58
N LEU A 33 7.24 10.08 -0.54
CA LEU A 33 7.79 9.45 -1.74
C LEU A 33 6.73 8.62 -2.48
N LEU A 34 5.99 7.76 -1.78
CA LEU A 34 4.95 6.94 -2.39
C LEU A 34 3.86 7.80 -3.03
N LYS A 35 3.43 8.88 -2.38
CA LYS A 35 2.46 9.83 -2.94
C LYS A 35 2.98 10.47 -4.23
N GLU A 36 4.26 10.87 -4.28
CA GLU A 36 4.91 11.38 -5.49
C GLU A 36 5.02 10.32 -6.59
N VAL A 37 5.35 9.08 -6.25
CA VAL A 37 5.43 7.99 -7.22
C VAL A 37 4.04 7.72 -7.81
N ILE A 38 3.02 7.60 -6.97
CA ILE A 38 1.65 7.30 -7.40
C ILE A 38 1.06 8.44 -8.20
N SER A 39 1.32 9.71 -7.84
CA SER A 39 0.81 10.85 -8.62
C SER A 39 1.38 10.92 -10.03
N GLN A 40 2.56 10.32 -10.26
CA GLN A 40 3.15 10.19 -11.59
C GLN A 40 2.69 8.94 -12.34
N ILE A 41 2.14 7.94 -11.64
CA ILE A 41 1.55 6.76 -12.29
C ILE A 41 0.07 7.09 -12.51
N ASP A 42 -0.28 7.47 -13.74
CA ASP A 42 -1.66 7.80 -14.13
C ASP A 42 -2.55 6.55 -14.18
N ILE A 43 -2.85 6.02 -13.02
CA ILE A 43 -3.70 4.85 -12.82
C ILE A 43 -4.73 5.11 -11.73
N PRO A 44 -5.90 4.47 -11.82
CA PRO A 44 -6.82 4.40 -10.70
C PRO A 44 -6.13 3.71 -9.51
N SER A 45 -5.99 4.43 -8.41
CA SER A 45 -5.38 3.92 -7.19
C SER A 45 -6.15 4.35 -5.96
N ILE A 46 -6.08 3.54 -4.91
CA ILE A 46 -6.64 3.86 -3.60
C ILE A 46 -5.54 3.85 -2.55
N TRP A 47 -5.57 4.86 -1.69
CA TRP A 47 -4.71 4.96 -0.53
C TRP A 47 -5.52 4.64 0.72
N LEU A 48 -5.10 3.64 1.47
CA LEU A 48 -5.74 3.18 2.71
C LEU A 48 -4.74 3.36 3.85
N ASN A 49 -5.07 4.21 4.81
CA ASN A 49 -4.22 4.42 5.99
C ASN A 49 -4.80 3.64 7.17
N VAL A 50 -4.09 2.63 7.65
CA VAL A 50 -4.58 1.74 8.72
C VAL A 50 -4.47 2.37 10.11
N ASP A 51 -3.81 3.52 10.24
CA ASP A 51 -3.87 4.31 11.47
C ASP A 51 -5.28 4.91 11.71
N GLU A 52 -6.11 4.99 10.67
CA GLU A 52 -7.50 5.41 10.77
C GLU A 52 -8.38 4.26 11.27
N ALA A 53 -9.15 4.50 12.33
CA ALA A 53 -9.89 3.45 13.04
C ALA A 53 -10.96 2.76 12.18
N ASP A 54 -11.61 3.50 11.28
CA ASP A 54 -12.59 2.97 10.34
C ASP A 54 -11.95 2.10 9.26
N ILE A 55 -10.77 2.47 8.77
CA ILE A 55 -9.98 1.67 7.82
C ILE A 55 -9.49 0.39 8.49
N LEU A 56 -8.91 0.50 9.69
CA LEU A 56 -8.50 -0.67 10.48
C LEU A 56 -9.67 -1.63 10.70
N GLN A 57 -10.81 -1.11 11.15
CA GLN A 57 -12.02 -1.91 11.37
C GLN A 57 -12.51 -2.55 10.05
N ALA A 58 -12.45 -1.84 8.93
CA ALA A 58 -12.80 -2.39 7.62
C ALA A 58 -11.89 -3.55 7.23
N PHE A 59 -10.59 -3.47 7.49
CA PHE A 59 -9.65 -4.57 7.27
C PHE A 59 -9.87 -5.75 8.21
N GLU A 60 -10.17 -5.51 9.50
CA GLU A 60 -10.41 -6.56 10.49
C GLU A 60 -11.74 -7.29 10.27
N THR A 61 -12.75 -6.59 9.76
CA THR A 61 -14.07 -7.17 9.46
C THR A 61 -14.14 -7.83 8.09
N ALA A 62 -13.23 -7.49 7.16
CA ALA A 62 -13.16 -8.09 5.84
C ALA A 62 -12.62 -9.52 5.90
N THR A 63 -13.53 -10.48 6.03
CA THR A 63 -13.22 -11.93 6.13
C THR A 63 -13.19 -12.64 4.78
N THR A 64 -13.60 -11.96 3.71
CA THR A 64 -13.67 -12.53 2.36
C THR A 64 -13.00 -11.63 1.32
N SER A 65 -12.49 -12.25 0.25
CA SER A 65 -11.91 -11.52 -0.89
C SER A 65 -12.90 -10.52 -1.51
N THR A 66 -14.20 -10.83 -1.48
CA THR A 66 -15.26 -9.96 -2.00
C THR A 66 -15.40 -8.67 -1.19
N GLN A 67 -15.31 -8.75 0.15
CA GLN A 67 -15.38 -7.57 1.03
C GLN A 67 -14.15 -6.69 0.87
N LEU A 68 -12.96 -7.28 0.74
CA LEU A 68 -11.73 -6.55 0.42
C LEU A 68 -11.83 -5.85 -0.94
N LEU A 69 -12.36 -6.53 -1.96
CA LEU A 69 -12.58 -5.92 -3.29
C LEU A 69 -13.60 -4.77 -3.25
N GLN A 70 -14.59 -4.84 -2.36
CA GLN A 70 -15.55 -3.74 -2.15
C GLN A 70 -14.87 -2.54 -1.48
N LEU A 71 -14.04 -2.77 -0.46
CA LEU A 71 -13.25 -1.73 0.21
C LEU A 71 -12.28 -1.03 -0.76
N ILE A 72 -11.60 -1.82 -1.58
CA ILE A 72 -10.66 -1.33 -2.58
C ILE A 72 -11.38 -0.61 -3.72
N GLY A 73 -12.58 -1.04 -4.09
CA GLY A 73 -13.30 -0.54 -5.25
C GLY A 73 -12.87 -1.21 -6.56
N LYS A 74 -13.85 -1.56 -7.41
CA LYS A 74 -13.64 -2.36 -8.64
C LYS A 74 -12.74 -1.70 -9.69
N ASN A 75 -12.60 -0.39 -9.67
CA ASN A 75 -11.87 0.35 -10.70
C ASN A 75 -10.40 0.59 -10.33
N ASN A 76 -10.01 0.36 -9.07
CA ASN A 76 -8.66 0.63 -8.60
C ASN A 76 -7.70 -0.48 -9.01
N LYS A 77 -6.65 -0.12 -9.74
CA LYS A 77 -5.60 -1.03 -10.23
C LYS A 77 -4.40 -1.10 -9.30
N LEU A 78 -4.30 -0.18 -8.36
CA LEU A 78 -3.27 -0.13 -7.33
C LEU A 78 -3.90 0.16 -5.97
N VAL A 79 -3.45 -0.58 -4.98
CA VAL A 79 -3.85 -0.40 -3.58
C VAL A 79 -2.58 -0.10 -2.80
N VAL A 80 -2.59 1.01 -2.07
CA VAL A 80 -1.51 1.39 -1.17
C VAL A 80 -2.04 1.34 0.24
N ILE A 81 -1.41 0.53 1.08
CA ILE A 81 -1.76 0.35 2.49
C ILE A 81 -0.63 0.98 3.31
N ASP A 82 -0.91 2.10 3.96
CA ASP A 82 0.03 2.77 4.86
C ASP A 82 -0.14 2.27 6.29
N GLU A 83 0.96 2.24 7.05
CA GLU A 83 1.02 1.70 8.42
C GLU A 83 0.42 0.28 8.57
N ALA A 84 0.52 -0.55 7.52
CA ALA A 84 -0.08 -1.89 7.45
C ALA A 84 0.30 -2.84 8.60
N GLN A 85 1.40 -2.55 9.33
CA GLN A 85 1.77 -3.23 10.57
C GLN A 85 0.70 -3.18 11.66
N GLN A 86 -0.24 -2.23 11.60
CA GLN A 86 -1.35 -2.10 12.54
C GLN A 86 -2.41 -3.20 12.34
N ILE A 87 -2.50 -3.81 11.15
CA ILE A 87 -3.45 -4.89 10.89
C ILE A 87 -3.05 -6.12 11.73
N THR A 88 -3.89 -6.45 12.70
CA THR A 88 -3.72 -7.60 13.60
C THR A 88 -3.74 -8.91 12.80
N GLY A 89 -2.57 -9.43 12.41
CA GLY A 89 -2.45 -10.67 11.61
C GLY A 89 -1.52 -10.56 10.40
N CYS A 90 -1.22 -9.34 9.95
CA CYS A 90 -0.17 -9.07 8.97
C CYS A 90 1.23 -9.19 9.61
N LYS A 91 1.57 -10.40 10.09
CA LYS A 91 2.95 -10.70 10.46
C LYS A 91 3.75 -10.94 9.19
N CYS A 92 4.62 -9.98 8.86
CA CYS A 92 5.73 -10.24 7.95
C CYS A 92 6.61 -11.30 8.63
N ARG A 93 6.42 -12.59 8.28
CA ARG A 93 7.37 -13.64 8.65
C ARG A 93 8.65 -13.38 7.85
N GLY A 94 9.55 -12.59 8.43
CA GLY A 94 10.95 -12.59 8.02
C GLY A 94 11.49 -14.00 8.27
N SER A 95 11.85 -14.68 7.18
CA SER A 95 12.84 -15.75 7.22
C SER A 95 14.19 -15.14 6.90
#